data_AF-A0A316NZE1-F1
#
_entry.id   AF-A0A316NZE1-F1
#
_cell.length_a   1.000
_cell.length_b   1.000
_cell.length_c   1.000
_cell.angle_alpha   90.00
_cell.angle_beta   90.00
_cell.angle_gamma   90.00
#
_symmetry.space_group_name_H-M   'P 1'
#
loop_
_entity.id
_entity.type
_entity.pdbx_description
1 polymer ?
#
loop_
_entity_poly.entity_id
_entity_poly.type
_entity_poly.pdbx_seq_one_letter_code
_entity_poly.pdbx_strand_id
1 'polypeptide(L)'
;MTVDEQLYSDIPPTKLRNKEETFKPAKTSKFWLWVASMFFFNMLQNRFFAFRYTGDENYFDSDRNVPTILFAPHCNWWDGIVLYNITHRIFHKEIRLMVEELNRFPLLRRGGAYSVNKKSPQSAMKALQYSVDVVGDLRNMLCIFPQGIIRPPHYRPIEFQTGLAYIAQNAVKKFGRVNLIPTAVDYCFLRDNRPEVIVKFGERIELSNPKIDRKELTHILEHSLTKACDDLSQDITHGAVSNYKILFKQHLKWYRRIEQRLKSIDLPPVSGV
;
A
#
# COMPACT_ATOMS: atom_id res chain seq x y z
N MET A 1 -21.74 -27.56 14.50
CA MET A 1 -21.87 -26.09 14.38
C MET A 1 -21.17 -25.69 13.10
N THR A 2 -21.94 -25.38 12.04
CA THR A 2 -21.41 -24.75 10.84
C THR A 2 -21.06 -23.32 11.21
N VAL A 3 -19.77 -23.01 11.31
CA VAL A 3 -19.32 -21.62 11.42
C VAL A 3 -19.54 -21.03 10.04
N ASP A 4 -20.53 -20.15 9.91
CA ASP A 4 -20.77 -19.42 8.67
C ASP A 4 -19.61 -18.42 8.50
N GLU A 5 -18.66 -18.74 7.60
CA GLU A 5 -17.44 -17.96 7.42
C GLU A 5 -17.71 -16.79 6.46
N GLN A 6 -18.08 -15.64 7.01
CA GLN A 6 -18.16 -14.40 6.23
C GLN A 6 -16.76 -13.75 6.11
N LEU A 7 -16.05 -14.00 5.01
CA LEU A 7 -14.68 -13.51 4.77
C LEU A 7 -14.59 -11.98 4.58
N TYR A 8 -15.62 -11.35 3.99
CA TYR A 8 -15.66 -9.91 3.71
C TYR A 8 -16.98 -9.30 4.19
N SER A 9 -16.89 -8.10 4.77
CA SER A 9 -18.05 -7.33 5.22
C SER A 9 -18.01 -5.92 4.62
N ASP A 10 -19.17 -5.44 4.19
CA ASP A 10 -19.37 -4.03 3.78
C ASP A 10 -19.39 -3.08 4.98
N ILE A 11 -19.54 -3.62 6.18
CA ILE A 11 -19.59 -2.85 7.41
C ILE A 11 -18.19 -2.81 8.02
N PRO A 12 -17.63 -1.62 8.28
CA PRO A 12 -16.35 -1.48 8.95
C PRO A 12 -16.31 -2.23 10.30
N PRO A 13 -15.17 -2.85 10.68
CA PRO A 13 -15.04 -3.60 11.94
C PRO A 13 -15.42 -2.80 13.19
N THR A 14 -15.12 -1.49 13.18
CA THR A 14 -15.44 -0.55 14.25
C THR A 14 -16.94 -0.39 14.50
N LYS A 15 -17.77 -0.47 13.44
CA LYS A 15 -19.23 -0.47 13.55
C LYS A 15 -19.76 -1.81 14.05
N LEU A 16 -19.25 -2.93 13.51
CA LEU A 16 -19.69 -4.28 13.89
C LEU A 16 -19.50 -4.57 15.38
N ARG A 17 -18.43 -4.06 15.99
CA ARG A 17 -18.08 -4.36 17.39
C ARG A 17 -18.58 -3.34 18.41
N ASN A 18 -19.29 -2.31 17.96
CA ASN A 18 -19.76 -1.19 18.77
C ASN A 18 -18.71 -0.54 19.71
N LYS A 19 -17.41 -0.66 19.41
CA LYS A 19 -16.35 -0.19 20.30
C LYS A 19 -15.98 1.27 19.99
N GLU A 20 -15.97 2.13 21.00
CA GLU A 20 -15.48 3.50 20.83
C GLU A 20 -13.96 3.53 20.80
N GLU A 21 -13.39 3.80 19.63
CA GLU A 21 -11.96 4.09 19.51
C GLU A 21 -11.75 5.61 19.48
N THR A 22 -11.04 6.12 20.49
CA THR A 22 -10.59 7.50 20.52
C THR A 22 -9.48 7.72 19.48
N PHE A 23 -9.46 8.91 18.87
CA PHE A 23 -8.42 9.26 17.92
C PHE A 23 -7.03 9.22 18.60
N LYS A 24 -6.08 8.50 18.00
CA LYS A 24 -4.71 8.36 18.48
C LYS A 24 -3.75 8.71 17.36
N PRO A 25 -2.98 9.81 17.50
CA PRO A 25 -1.96 10.16 16.51
C PRO A 25 -0.81 9.15 16.53
N ALA A 26 -0.05 9.12 15.44
CA ALA A 26 1.17 8.33 15.33
C ALA A 26 2.16 8.73 16.44
N LYS A 27 2.92 7.77 16.96
CA LYS A 27 3.89 8.01 18.04
C LYS A 27 5.21 7.32 17.72
N THR A 28 5.94 7.89 16.76
CA THR A 28 7.24 7.38 16.31
C THR A 28 8.38 7.89 17.19
N SER A 29 9.48 7.15 17.18
CA SER A 29 10.77 7.53 17.77
C SER A 29 11.85 6.69 17.08
N LYS A 30 13.11 7.13 17.05
CA LYS A 30 14.20 6.39 16.39
C LYS A 30 14.27 4.92 16.83
N PHE A 31 14.20 4.66 18.14
CA PHE A 31 14.18 3.30 18.69
C PHE A 31 13.00 2.47 18.17
N TRP A 32 11.77 2.98 18.32
CA TRP A 32 10.58 2.26 17.90
C TRP A 32 10.48 2.07 16.37
N LEU A 33 10.96 3.03 15.59
CA LEU A 33 11.06 2.90 14.15
C LEU A 33 12.04 1.80 13.77
N TRP A 34 13.20 1.74 14.42
CA TRP A 34 14.15 0.63 14.22
C TRP A 34 13.53 -0.74 14.56
N VAL A 35 12.83 -0.86 15.71
CA VAL A 35 12.12 -2.09 16.10
C VAL A 35 11.07 -2.48 15.05
N ALA A 36 10.19 -1.54 14.68
CA ALA A 36 9.16 -1.76 13.67
C ALA A 36 9.77 -2.16 12.32
N SER A 37 10.87 -1.51 11.95
CA SER A 37 11.58 -1.75 10.70
C SER A 37 12.13 -3.16 10.59
N MET A 38 12.76 -3.66 11.64
CA MET A 38 13.22 -5.06 11.65
C MET A 38 12.05 -6.03 11.70
N PHE A 39 11.06 -5.77 12.56
CA PHE A 39 9.92 -6.66 12.76
C PHE A 39 9.11 -6.83 11.47
N PHE A 40 8.65 -5.74 10.87
CA PHE A 40 7.81 -5.78 9.66
C PHE A 40 8.54 -6.32 8.43
N PHE A 41 9.84 -6.06 8.30
CA PHE A 41 10.62 -6.64 7.21
C PHE A 41 10.79 -8.15 7.37
N ASN A 42 11.13 -8.62 8.58
CA ASN A 42 11.27 -10.04 8.87
C ASN A 42 9.95 -10.80 8.67
N MET A 43 8.81 -10.19 9.02
CA MET A 43 7.51 -10.79 8.75
C MET A 43 7.30 -11.06 7.25
N LEU A 44 7.67 -10.13 6.38
CA LEU A 44 7.59 -10.33 4.93
C LEU A 44 8.57 -11.40 4.45
N GLN A 45 9.83 -11.34 4.88
CA GLN A 45 10.86 -12.32 4.48
C GLN A 45 10.51 -13.75 4.91
N ASN A 46 9.84 -13.92 6.04
CA ASN A 46 9.41 -15.23 6.52
C ASN A 46 8.22 -15.78 5.72
N ARG A 47 7.30 -14.92 5.24
CA ARG A 47 6.08 -15.34 4.56
C ARG A 47 6.22 -15.44 3.04
N PHE A 48 6.92 -14.50 2.41
CA PHE A 48 6.99 -14.35 0.96
C PHE A 48 8.34 -14.80 0.42
N PHE A 49 8.33 -15.36 -0.79
CA PHE A 49 9.55 -15.76 -1.48
C PHE A 49 10.36 -14.55 -1.94
N ALA A 50 9.71 -13.55 -2.52
CA ALA A 50 10.34 -12.30 -2.93
C ALA A 50 9.39 -11.13 -2.80
N PHE A 51 9.97 -9.93 -2.80
CA PHE A 51 9.27 -8.67 -2.95
C PHE A 51 9.85 -7.96 -4.16
N ARG A 52 9.00 -7.77 -5.18
CA ARG A 52 9.35 -7.14 -6.45
C ARG A 52 8.61 -5.83 -6.61
N TYR A 53 9.27 -4.85 -7.20
CA TYR A 53 8.66 -3.55 -7.47
C TYR A 53 9.18 -2.91 -8.74
N THR A 54 8.38 -2.03 -9.32
CA THR A 54 8.74 -1.15 -10.44
C THR A 54 7.97 0.16 -10.35
N GLY A 55 8.37 1.17 -11.11
CA GLY A 55 7.69 2.47 -11.16
C GLY A 55 8.14 3.45 -10.08
N ASP A 56 9.16 3.13 -9.30
CA ASP A 56 9.65 3.98 -8.21
C ASP A 56 10.24 5.31 -8.72
N GLU A 57 10.61 5.37 -10.00
CA GLU A 57 10.93 6.60 -10.73
C GLU A 57 9.80 7.64 -10.68
N ASN A 58 8.52 7.22 -10.62
CA ASN A 58 7.39 8.13 -10.44
C ASN A 58 7.50 8.97 -9.15
N TYR A 59 8.24 8.48 -8.15
CA TYR A 59 8.61 9.25 -6.98
C TYR A 59 9.97 9.93 -7.13
N PHE A 60 11.01 9.19 -7.53
CA PHE A 60 12.39 9.71 -7.52
C PHE A 60 12.66 10.82 -8.54
N ASP A 61 11.95 10.83 -9.67
CA ASP A 61 12.09 11.85 -10.72
C ASP A 61 11.20 13.08 -10.44
N SER A 62 10.37 13.03 -9.40
CA SER A 62 9.51 14.14 -8.99
C SER A 62 10.20 15.13 -8.05
N ASP A 63 9.60 16.31 -7.86
CA ASP A 63 10.04 17.26 -6.85
C ASP A 63 9.80 16.70 -5.43
N ARG A 64 10.87 16.22 -4.81
CA ARG A 64 10.85 15.60 -3.46
C ARG A 64 10.57 16.61 -2.33
N ASN A 65 10.46 17.90 -2.65
CA ASN A 65 9.99 18.93 -1.72
C ASN A 65 8.46 19.09 -1.70
N VAL A 66 7.74 18.28 -2.48
CA VAL A 66 6.28 18.26 -2.51
C VAL A 66 5.76 17.11 -1.64
N PRO A 67 4.78 17.38 -0.74
CA PRO A 67 4.08 16.34 0.02
C PRO A 67 3.61 15.18 -0.87
N THR A 68 3.81 13.94 -0.45
CA THR A 68 3.47 12.76 -1.27
C THR A 68 2.51 11.82 -0.53
N ILE A 69 1.48 11.38 -1.26
CA ILE A 69 0.47 10.42 -0.80
C ILE A 69 0.52 9.19 -1.71
N LEU A 70 0.77 8.02 -1.12
CA LEU A 70 0.54 6.73 -1.77
C LEU A 70 -0.88 6.27 -1.47
N PHE A 71 -1.60 5.81 -2.50
CA PHE A 71 -2.90 5.20 -2.34
C PHE A 71 -2.95 3.85 -3.03
N ALA A 72 -3.48 2.85 -2.33
CA ALA A 72 -3.41 1.44 -2.73
C ALA A 72 -4.77 0.77 -2.54
N PRO A 73 -5.04 -0.37 -3.23
CA PRO A 73 -6.18 -1.20 -2.88
C PRO A 73 -5.98 -1.76 -1.46
N HIS A 74 -7.07 -2.16 -0.81
CA HIS A 74 -6.99 -2.89 0.44
C HIS A 74 -7.53 -4.30 0.25
N CYS A 75 -6.65 -5.21 -0.16
CA CYS A 75 -7.04 -6.58 -0.49
C CYS A 75 -6.54 -7.62 0.51
N ASN A 76 -5.61 -7.25 1.38
CA ASN A 76 -4.97 -8.18 2.29
C ASN A 76 -4.61 -7.55 3.63
N TRP A 77 -4.53 -8.39 4.66
CA TRP A 77 -3.99 -8.00 5.96
C TRP A 77 -2.53 -7.54 5.89
N TRP A 78 -1.76 -8.04 4.92
CA TRP A 78 -0.35 -7.67 4.71
C TRP A 78 -0.14 -6.24 4.18
N ASP A 79 -1.17 -5.56 3.68
CA ASP A 79 -1.03 -4.31 2.93
C ASP A 79 -0.33 -3.20 3.73
N GLY A 80 -0.67 -3.06 5.02
CA GLY A 80 -0.02 -2.07 5.88
C GLY A 80 1.47 -2.35 6.11
N ILE A 81 1.86 -3.63 6.15
CA ILE A 81 3.26 -4.07 6.31
C ILE A 81 4.03 -3.87 5.00
N VAL A 82 3.37 -4.10 3.86
CA VAL A 82 3.93 -3.80 2.53
C VAL A 82 4.18 -2.30 2.37
N LEU A 83 3.20 -1.44 2.64
CA LEU A 83 3.36 0.01 2.59
C LEU A 83 4.42 0.52 3.58
N TYR A 84 4.53 -0.10 4.76
CA TYR A 84 5.60 0.23 5.71
C TYR A 84 7.00 -0.01 5.09
N ASN A 85 7.20 -1.16 4.43
CA ASN A 85 8.49 -1.49 3.82
C ASN A 85 8.77 -0.66 2.56
N ILE A 86 7.74 -0.37 1.75
CA ILE A 86 7.84 0.56 0.63
C ILE A 86 8.36 1.91 1.11
N THR A 87 7.69 2.52 2.09
CA THR A 87 8.06 3.84 2.58
C THR A 87 9.45 3.87 3.21
N HIS A 88 9.79 2.92 4.09
CA HIS A 88 11.07 2.97 4.82
C HIS A 88 12.27 2.45 4.04
N ARG A 89 12.10 1.42 3.19
CA ARG A 89 13.22 0.76 2.49
C ARG A 89 13.39 1.19 1.05
N ILE A 90 12.31 1.55 0.37
CA ILE A 90 12.38 2.03 -1.01
C ILE A 90 12.49 3.55 -0.99
N PHE A 91 11.54 4.25 -0.36
CA PHE A 91 11.48 5.71 -0.43
C PHE A 91 12.21 6.46 0.70
N HIS A 92 12.71 5.75 1.70
CA HIS A 92 13.40 6.32 2.87
C HIS A 92 12.59 7.41 3.60
N LYS A 93 11.29 7.18 3.75
CA LYS A 93 10.34 8.04 4.48
C LYS A 93 9.72 7.32 5.67
N GLU A 94 9.22 8.09 6.64
CA GLU A 94 8.33 7.58 7.67
C GLU A 94 6.91 7.42 7.12
N ILE A 95 6.28 6.27 7.36
CA ILE A 95 4.88 6.08 7.00
C ILE A 95 3.95 6.88 7.92
N ARG A 96 2.90 7.44 7.34
CA ARG A 96 1.68 7.83 8.04
C ARG A 96 0.54 7.01 7.46
N LEU A 97 0.07 6.01 8.19
CA LEU A 97 -0.98 5.10 7.73
C LEU A 97 -2.22 5.24 8.61
N MET A 98 -3.35 5.52 7.97
CA MET A 98 -4.64 5.53 8.66
C MET A 98 -5.14 4.09 8.86
N VAL A 99 -5.39 3.69 10.11
CA VAL A 99 -5.76 2.32 10.47
C VAL A 99 -7.00 2.30 11.37
N GLU A 100 -7.94 1.41 11.08
CA GLU A 100 -9.04 1.08 11.99
C GLU A 100 -8.60 0.03 13.02
N GLU A 101 -9.14 0.11 14.25
CA GLU A 101 -8.80 -0.81 15.35
C GLU A 101 -7.31 -0.82 15.75
N LEU A 102 -6.63 0.34 15.70
CA LEU A 102 -5.22 0.49 16.05
C LEU A 102 -4.86 -0.07 17.43
N ASN A 103 -5.81 -0.07 18.37
CA ASN A 103 -5.67 -0.67 19.70
C ASN A 103 -5.27 -2.15 19.68
N ARG A 104 -5.60 -2.91 18.64
CA ARG A 104 -5.28 -4.35 18.54
C ARG A 104 -3.82 -4.60 18.17
N PHE A 105 -3.15 -3.60 17.61
CA PHE A 105 -1.76 -3.71 17.17
C PHE A 105 -0.95 -2.47 17.58
N PRO A 106 -0.60 -2.33 18.88
CA PRO A 106 0.06 -1.13 19.41
C PRO A 106 1.39 -0.79 18.70
N LEU A 107 2.08 -1.81 18.16
CA LEU A 107 3.32 -1.62 17.41
C LEU A 107 3.10 -0.80 16.12
N LEU A 108 1.94 -0.92 15.46
CA LEU A 108 1.63 -0.13 14.26
C LEU A 108 1.67 1.38 14.56
N ARG A 109 1.16 1.79 15.74
CA ARG A 109 1.20 3.20 16.17
C ARG A 109 2.62 3.71 16.32
N ARG A 110 3.50 2.84 16.81
CA ARG A 110 4.93 3.11 17.01
C ARG A 110 5.71 3.12 15.69
N GLY A 111 5.23 2.37 14.69
CA GLY A 111 5.74 2.38 13.32
C GLY A 111 5.25 3.52 12.45
N GLY A 112 4.23 4.29 12.86
CA GLY A 112 3.74 5.46 12.12
C GLY A 112 2.25 5.46 11.77
N ALA A 113 1.51 4.41 12.13
CA ALA A 113 0.07 4.38 11.96
C ALA A 113 -0.66 5.29 12.99
N TYR A 114 -1.85 5.76 12.62
CA TYR A 114 -2.75 6.52 13.48
C TYR A 114 -4.19 6.05 13.28
N SER A 115 -5.03 6.25 14.30
CA SER A 115 -6.38 5.67 14.28
C SER A 115 -7.36 6.52 13.47
N VAL A 116 -8.37 5.87 12.90
CA VAL A 116 -9.58 6.52 12.38
C VAL A 116 -10.80 5.88 13.01
N ASN A 117 -11.77 6.71 13.37
CA ASN A 117 -13.06 6.28 13.88
C ASN A 117 -14.15 6.61 12.85
N LYS A 118 -14.73 5.58 12.25
CA LYS A 118 -15.76 5.69 11.21
C LYS A 118 -17.20 5.56 11.75
N LYS A 119 -17.41 5.64 13.08
CA LYS A 119 -18.76 5.65 13.67
C LYS A 119 -19.57 6.87 13.22
N SER A 120 -18.94 8.04 13.13
CA SER A 120 -19.58 9.28 12.65
C SER A 120 -18.65 10.10 11.74
N PRO A 121 -19.20 10.92 10.82
CA PRO A 121 -18.41 11.84 9.99
C PRO A 121 -17.52 12.79 10.80
N GLN A 122 -18.02 13.29 11.94
CA GLN A 122 -17.26 14.17 12.83
C GLN A 122 -16.05 13.46 13.45
N SER A 123 -16.20 12.18 13.79
CA SER A 123 -15.10 11.38 14.36
C SER A 123 -14.01 11.09 13.32
N ALA A 124 -14.42 10.82 12.07
CA ALA A 124 -13.50 10.59 10.97
C ALA A 124 -12.73 11.87 10.58
N MET A 125 -13.35 13.05 10.73
CA MET A 125 -12.75 14.33 10.36
C MET A 125 -11.44 14.62 11.11
N LYS A 126 -11.31 14.20 12.38
CA LYS A 126 -10.05 14.35 13.13
C LYS A 126 -8.89 13.64 12.45
N ALA A 127 -9.11 12.44 11.94
CA ALA A 127 -8.09 11.68 11.22
C ALA A 127 -7.77 12.31 9.86
N LEU A 128 -8.77 12.84 9.14
CA LEU A 128 -8.55 13.54 7.88
C LEU A 128 -7.73 14.82 8.06
N GLN A 129 -8.08 15.66 9.03
CA GLN A 129 -7.31 16.88 9.35
C GLN A 129 -5.88 16.54 9.77
N TYR A 130 -5.71 15.54 10.65
CA TYR A 130 -4.38 15.06 11.01
C TYR A 130 -3.57 14.59 9.79
N SER A 131 -4.21 13.92 8.83
CA SER A 131 -3.57 13.48 7.57
C SER A 131 -3.03 14.67 6.75
N VAL A 132 -3.81 15.75 6.66
CA VAL A 132 -3.39 17.00 6.00
C VAL A 132 -2.22 17.65 6.73
N ASP A 133 -2.21 17.62 8.06
CA ASP A 133 -1.13 18.23 8.83
C ASP A 133 0.17 17.43 8.74
N VAL A 134 0.12 16.10 8.85
CA VAL A 134 1.33 15.26 8.85
C VAL A 134 1.98 15.09 7.49
N VAL A 135 1.22 15.22 6.40
CA VAL A 135 1.79 15.12 5.04
C VAL A 135 2.68 16.32 4.70
N GLY A 136 2.53 17.45 5.42
CA GLY A 136 3.38 18.63 5.24
C GLY A 136 4.82 18.47 5.74
N ASP A 137 5.08 17.50 6.62
CA ASP A 137 6.45 17.15 7.01
C ASP A 137 7.04 16.20 5.97
N LEU A 138 7.98 16.70 5.17
CA LEU A 138 8.58 15.99 4.03
C LEU A 138 9.40 14.75 4.41
N ARG A 139 9.62 14.48 5.71
CA ARG A 139 10.15 13.19 6.18
C ARG A 139 9.10 12.08 6.11
N ASN A 140 7.83 12.45 6.05
CA ASN A 140 6.70 11.53 6.01
C ASN A 140 6.27 11.24 4.58
N MET A 141 5.60 10.11 4.42
CA MET A 141 4.77 9.80 3.26
C MET A 141 3.44 9.28 3.78
N LEU A 142 2.35 9.90 3.33
CA LEU A 142 1.00 9.47 3.70
C LEU A 142 0.63 8.24 2.88
N CYS A 143 0.11 7.22 3.52
CA CYS A 143 -0.37 6.00 2.90
C CYS A 143 -1.85 5.83 3.25
N ILE A 144 -2.69 5.57 2.25
CA ILE A 144 -4.13 5.43 2.45
C ILE A 144 -4.73 4.33 1.58
N PHE A 145 -5.72 3.67 2.17
CA PHE A 145 -6.59 2.70 1.52
C PHE A 145 -7.96 3.34 1.29
N PRO A 146 -8.18 4.02 0.14
CA PRO A 146 -9.35 4.87 -0.06
C PRO A 146 -10.69 4.12 -0.12
N GLN A 147 -10.69 2.82 -0.40
CA GLN A 147 -11.89 1.96 -0.29
C GLN A 147 -12.42 1.92 1.16
N GLY A 148 -11.51 2.05 2.13
CA GLY A 148 -11.82 2.11 3.56
C GLY A 148 -12.25 0.79 4.20
N ILE A 149 -12.35 -0.29 3.43
CA ILE A 149 -12.65 -1.65 3.90
C ILE A 149 -11.85 -2.63 3.06
N ILE A 150 -11.55 -3.80 3.62
CA ILE A 150 -10.86 -4.86 2.89
C ILE A 150 -11.83 -5.43 1.85
N ARG A 151 -11.37 -5.53 0.60
CA ARG A 151 -12.09 -6.11 -0.54
C ARG A 151 -11.34 -7.31 -1.10
N PRO A 152 -12.02 -8.24 -1.79
CA PRO A 152 -11.32 -9.28 -2.55
C PRO A 152 -10.30 -8.68 -3.55
N PRO A 153 -9.15 -9.34 -3.81
CA PRO A 153 -8.11 -8.82 -4.72
C PRO A 153 -8.59 -8.41 -6.12
N HIS A 154 -9.57 -9.15 -6.68
CA HIS A 154 -10.13 -8.90 -8.01
C HIS A 154 -11.44 -8.12 -7.98
N TYR A 155 -11.81 -7.53 -6.84
CA TYR A 155 -13.04 -6.75 -6.74
C TYR A 155 -13.00 -5.55 -7.71
N ARG A 156 -14.05 -5.44 -8.53
CA ARG A 156 -14.27 -4.36 -9.49
C ARG A 156 -15.76 -3.99 -9.52
N PRO A 157 -16.11 -2.71 -9.73
CA PRO A 157 -15.22 -1.56 -9.85
C PRO A 157 -14.49 -1.24 -8.54
N ILE A 158 -13.36 -0.53 -8.62
CA ILE A 158 -12.70 0.01 -7.42
C ILE A 158 -13.45 1.28 -7.01
N GLU A 159 -14.05 1.26 -5.82
CA GLU A 159 -14.85 2.37 -5.30
C GLU A 159 -14.15 3.03 -4.10
N PHE A 160 -14.02 4.35 -4.14
CA PHE A 160 -13.36 5.15 -3.12
C PHE A 160 -14.37 5.86 -2.22
N GLN A 161 -13.98 6.01 -0.96
CA GLN A 161 -14.50 7.06 -0.11
C GLN A 161 -13.82 8.39 -0.46
N THR A 162 -14.50 9.51 -0.25
CA THR A 162 -14.01 10.85 -0.62
C THR A 162 -12.86 11.39 0.26
N GLY A 163 -12.38 10.61 1.23
CA GLY A 163 -11.37 11.03 2.20
C GLY A 163 -10.01 11.38 1.56
N LEU A 164 -9.56 10.60 0.58
CA LEU A 164 -8.31 10.87 -0.14
C LEU A 164 -8.41 12.20 -0.92
N ALA A 165 -9.50 12.41 -1.66
CA ALA A 165 -9.74 13.66 -2.39
C ALA A 165 -9.80 14.87 -1.45
N TYR A 166 -10.43 14.73 -0.27
CA TYR A 166 -10.42 15.76 0.77
C TYR A 166 -9.00 16.08 1.24
N ILE A 167 -8.18 15.07 1.53
CA ILE A 167 -6.80 15.28 2.02
C ILE A 167 -5.98 15.97 0.93
N ALA A 168 -6.05 15.51 -0.32
CA ALA A 168 -5.32 16.08 -1.45
C ALA A 168 -5.68 17.56 -1.66
N GLN A 169 -6.97 17.91 -1.72
CA GLN A 169 -7.42 19.30 -1.89
C GLN A 169 -6.91 20.21 -0.77
N ASN A 170 -6.96 19.75 0.48
CA ASN A 170 -6.52 20.58 1.63
C ASN A 170 -4.98 20.65 1.73
N ALA A 171 -4.27 19.60 1.32
CA ALA A 171 -2.82 19.64 1.17
C ALA A 171 -2.41 20.70 0.13
N VAL A 172 -3.10 20.76 -1.02
CA VAL A 172 -2.87 21.81 -2.03
C VAL A 172 -3.15 23.20 -1.47
N LYS A 173 -4.27 23.40 -0.77
CA LYS A 173 -4.58 24.70 -0.15
C LYS A 173 -3.51 25.15 0.85
N LYS A 174 -2.87 24.22 1.56
CA LYS A 174 -1.91 24.51 2.64
C LYS A 174 -0.46 24.59 2.15
N PHE A 175 -0.09 23.78 1.17
CA PHE A 175 1.29 23.58 0.72
C PHE A 175 1.50 23.90 -0.78
N GLY A 176 0.45 24.35 -1.47
CA GLY A 176 0.47 24.71 -2.89
C GLY A 176 0.36 23.53 -3.85
N ARG A 177 0.96 22.37 -3.52
CA ARG A 177 0.98 21.17 -4.37
C ARG A 177 1.03 19.88 -3.55
N VAL A 178 0.60 18.77 -4.14
CA VAL A 178 0.74 17.41 -3.58
C VAL A 178 0.92 16.38 -4.69
N ASN A 179 1.82 15.41 -4.48
CA ASN A 179 2.00 14.24 -5.33
C ASN A 179 1.08 13.12 -4.87
N LEU A 180 0.35 12.51 -5.79
CA LEU A 180 -0.52 11.36 -5.57
C LEU A 180 0.00 10.22 -6.45
N ILE A 181 0.36 9.09 -5.85
CA ILE A 181 0.90 7.93 -6.58
C ILE A 181 0.02 6.70 -6.32
N PRO A 182 -0.68 6.18 -7.35
CA PRO A 182 -1.40 4.92 -7.22
C PRO A 182 -0.38 3.80 -7.02
N THR A 183 -0.61 2.93 -6.04
CA THR A 183 0.30 1.84 -5.70
C THR A 183 -0.47 0.53 -5.79
N ALA A 184 -0.30 -0.20 -6.89
CA ALA A 184 -0.87 -1.52 -7.06
C ALA A 184 -0.04 -2.56 -6.31
N VAL A 185 -0.72 -3.48 -5.63
CA VAL A 185 -0.10 -4.56 -4.86
C VAL A 185 -0.82 -5.87 -5.19
N ASP A 186 -0.06 -6.89 -5.54
CA ASP A 186 -0.55 -8.25 -5.75
C ASP A 186 0.27 -9.26 -4.93
N TYR A 187 -0.39 -10.31 -4.46
CA TYR A 187 0.20 -11.39 -3.69
C TYR A 187 -0.07 -12.72 -4.39
N CYS A 188 0.78 -13.11 -5.34
CA CYS A 188 0.56 -14.31 -6.14
C CYS A 188 1.70 -15.33 -6.01
N PHE A 189 1.37 -16.59 -6.26
CA PHE A 189 2.36 -17.62 -6.47
C PHE A 189 2.88 -17.54 -7.90
N LEU A 190 4.20 -17.44 -8.03
CA LEU A 190 4.89 -17.62 -9.31
C LEU A 190 5.51 -19.03 -9.34
N ARG A 191 6.83 -19.14 -9.55
CA ARG A 191 7.51 -20.44 -9.70
C ARG A 191 8.03 -21.05 -8.39
N ASP A 192 7.83 -20.40 -7.25
CA ASP A 192 8.29 -20.89 -5.94
C ASP A 192 7.12 -21.37 -5.05
N ASN A 193 7.42 -22.03 -3.93
CA ASN A 193 6.42 -22.61 -3.01
C ASN A 193 5.90 -21.61 -1.97
N ARG A 194 6.31 -20.36 -2.05
CA ARG A 194 5.78 -19.25 -1.27
C ARG A 194 5.37 -18.15 -2.24
N PRO A 195 4.31 -17.39 -1.91
CA PRO A 195 3.87 -16.29 -2.76
C PRO A 195 4.94 -15.19 -2.80
N GLU A 196 4.88 -14.36 -3.83
CA GLU A 196 5.69 -13.15 -3.96
C GLU A 196 4.79 -11.93 -3.72
N VAL A 197 5.37 -10.85 -3.18
CA VAL A 197 4.72 -9.53 -3.19
C VAL A 197 5.17 -8.83 -4.46
N ILE A 198 4.23 -8.38 -5.28
CA ILE A 198 4.54 -7.66 -6.51
C ILE A 198 3.86 -6.30 -6.44
N VAL A 199 4.67 -5.25 -6.62
CA VAL A 199 4.23 -3.86 -6.48
C VAL A 199 4.49 -3.10 -7.77
N LYS A 200 3.53 -2.29 -8.19
CA LYS A 200 3.72 -1.31 -9.27
C LYS A 200 3.28 0.06 -8.77
N PHE A 201 4.21 1.00 -8.75
CA PHE A 201 3.90 2.41 -8.56
C PHE A 201 3.46 2.95 -9.93
N GLY A 202 2.18 3.32 -10.05
CA GLY A 202 1.64 3.86 -11.28
C GLY A 202 2.01 5.33 -11.47
N GLU A 203 1.47 5.90 -12.54
CA GLU A 203 1.76 7.28 -12.97
C GLU A 203 1.44 8.30 -11.86
N ARG A 204 2.42 9.15 -11.56
CA ARG A 204 2.27 10.24 -10.57
C ARG A 204 1.29 11.30 -11.06
N ILE A 205 0.35 11.66 -10.21
CA ILE A 205 -0.53 12.83 -10.39
C ILE A 205 -0.04 13.95 -9.47
N GLU A 206 0.45 15.05 -10.05
CA GLU A 206 0.71 16.28 -9.29
C GLU A 206 -0.55 17.14 -9.27
N LEU A 207 -1.15 17.31 -8.09
CA LEU A 207 -2.27 18.20 -7.92
C LEU A 207 -1.77 19.56 -7.41
N SER A 208 -2.05 20.62 -8.15
CA SER A 208 -1.69 22.01 -7.82
C SER A 208 -2.91 22.95 -7.78
N ASN A 209 -4.05 22.53 -8.33
CA ASN A 209 -5.29 23.29 -8.33
C ASN A 209 -6.31 22.66 -7.36
N PRO A 210 -6.70 23.34 -6.27
CA PRO A 210 -7.65 22.80 -5.30
C PRO A 210 -9.12 22.93 -5.73
N LYS A 211 -9.41 23.54 -6.89
CA LYS A 211 -10.78 23.85 -7.35
C LYS A 211 -11.49 22.70 -8.07
N ILE A 212 -10.80 21.60 -8.37
CA ILE A 212 -11.43 20.40 -8.95
C ILE A 212 -12.52 19.91 -7.99
N ASP A 213 -13.70 19.53 -8.51
CA ASP A 213 -14.76 19.01 -7.66
C ASP A 213 -14.30 17.74 -6.91
N ARG A 214 -14.80 17.53 -5.69
CA ARG A 214 -14.33 16.41 -4.86
C ARG A 214 -14.73 15.05 -5.44
N LYS A 215 -15.92 14.92 -6.02
CA LYS A 215 -16.36 13.66 -6.65
C LYS A 215 -15.59 13.41 -7.92
N GLU A 216 -15.40 14.44 -8.73
CA GLU A 216 -14.57 14.37 -9.93
C GLU A 216 -13.14 13.91 -9.61
N LEU A 217 -12.48 14.55 -8.63
CA LEU A 217 -11.15 14.11 -8.18
C LEU A 217 -11.16 12.67 -7.63
N THR A 218 -12.23 12.27 -6.95
CA THR A 218 -12.36 10.88 -6.47
C THR A 218 -12.36 9.89 -7.64
N HIS A 219 -13.14 10.15 -8.69
CA HIS A 219 -13.19 9.30 -9.89
C HIS A 219 -11.88 9.27 -10.67
N ILE A 220 -11.17 10.41 -10.78
CA ILE A 220 -9.83 10.46 -11.38
C ILE A 220 -8.87 9.52 -10.64
N LEU A 221 -8.91 9.52 -9.31
CA LEU A 221 -8.04 8.69 -8.49
C LEU A 221 -8.46 7.20 -8.51
N GLU A 222 -9.75 6.89 -8.58
CA GLU A 222 -10.25 5.53 -8.80
C GLU A 222 -9.76 4.95 -10.13
N HIS A 223 -9.87 5.73 -11.21
CA HIS A 223 -9.39 5.33 -12.53
C HIS A 223 -7.88 5.14 -12.55
N SER A 224 -7.13 6.05 -11.92
CA SER A 224 -5.68 5.96 -11.80
C SER A 224 -5.24 4.69 -11.05
N LEU A 225 -5.91 4.33 -9.94
CA LEU A 225 -5.61 3.09 -9.23
C LEU A 225 -6.01 1.85 -10.03
N THR A 226 -7.17 1.89 -10.69
CA THR A 226 -7.65 0.79 -11.54
C THR A 226 -6.63 0.51 -12.63
N LYS A 227 -6.18 1.55 -13.33
CA LYS A 227 -5.12 1.44 -14.34
C LYS A 227 -3.84 0.81 -13.77
N ALA A 228 -3.34 1.29 -12.63
CA ALA A 228 -2.13 0.73 -12.02
C ALA A 228 -2.29 -0.77 -11.67
N CYS A 229 -3.45 -1.18 -11.17
CA CYS A 229 -3.76 -2.57 -10.86
C CYS A 229 -3.88 -3.43 -12.12
N ASP A 230 -4.49 -2.92 -13.18
CA ASP A 230 -4.68 -3.65 -14.42
C ASP A 230 -3.35 -3.79 -15.18
N ASP A 231 -2.52 -2.74 -15.18
CA ASP A 231 -1.15 -2.79 -15.72
C ASP A 231 -0.29 -3.83 -14.96
N LEU A 232 -0.38 -3.87 -13.62
CA LEU A 232 0.31 -4.90 -12.81
C LEU A 232 -0.20 -6.31 -13.13
N SER A 233 -1.52 -6.48 -13.25
CA SER A 233 -2.15 -7.75 -13.61
C SER A 233 -1.68 -8.25 -14.98
N GLN A 234 -1.57 -7.34 -15.96
CA GLN A 234 -1.05 -7.64 -17.28
C GLN A 234 0.41 -8.10 -17.22
N ASP A 235 1.26 -7.41 -16.45
CA ASP A 235 2.66 -7.78 -16.28
C ASP A 235 2.83 -9.17 -15.63
N ILE A 236 2.00 -9.49 -14.64
CA ILE A 236 1.98 -10.81 -14.00
C ILE A 236 1.53 -11.88 -14.99
N THR A 237 0.45 -11.64 -15.73
CA THR A 237 -0.13 -12.58 -16.71
C THR A 237 0.88 -12.98 -17.79
N HIS A 238 1.72 -12.05 -18.23
CA HIS A 238 2.73 -12.29 -19.27
C HIS A 238 4.12 -12.65 -18.71
N GLY A 239 4.27 -12.76 -17.38
CA GLY A 239 5.56 -13.06 -16.75
C GLY A 239 6.61 -11.93 -16.84
N ALA A 240 6.19 -10.71 -17.18
CA ALA A 240 7.05 -9.53 -17.35
C ALA A 240 7.65 -9.00 -16.03
N VAL A 241 7.22 -9.55 -14.90
CA VAL A 241 7.73 -9.25 -13.55
C VAL A 241 9.19 -9.67 -13.30
N SER A 242 9.81 -10.35 -14.26
CA SER A 242 11.23 -10.75 -14.18
C SER A 242 12.19 -9.55 -14.17
N ASN A 243 11.80 -8.44 -14.82
CA ASN A 243 12.60 -7.22 -14.91
C ASN A 243 12.39 -6.25 -13.74
N TYR A 244 11.50 -6.58 -12.81
CA TYR A 244 11.23 -5.73 -11.66
C TYR A 244 12.43 -5.71 -10.71
N LYS A 245 12.64 -4.55 -10.07
CA LYS A 245 13.60 -4.43 -8.96
C LYS A 245 13.16 -5.35 -7.82
N ILE A 246 14.14 -5.85 -7.07
CA ILE A 246 13.92 -6.81 -5.98
C ILE A 246 14.31 -6.15 -4.67
N LEU A 247 13.36 -6.00 -3.74
CA LEU A 247 13.65 -5.53 -2.39
C LEU A 247 14.27 -6.65 -1.54
N PHE A 248 13.73 -7.85 -1.65
CA PHE A 248 14.36 -9.07 -1.13
C PHE A 248 13.95 -10.27 -1.97
N LYS A 249 14.80 -11.30 -1.96
CA LYS A 249 14.49 -12.62 -2.50
C LYS A 249 15.10 -13.66 -1.59
N GLN A 250 14.32 -14.65 -1.21
CA GLN A 250 14.73 -15.70 -0.30
C GLN A 250 15.72 -16.64 -1.01
N HIS A 251 16.81 -16.98 -0.32
CA HIS A 251 17.72 -17.99 -0.83
C HIS A 251 17.03 -19.36 -0.82
N LEU A 252 17.09 -20.06 -1.95
CA LEU A 252 16.64 -21.44 -2.03
C LEU A 252 17.45 -22.29 -1.06
N LYS A 253 16.75 -23.11 -0.25
CA LYS A 253 17.39 -24.18 0.53
C LYS A 253 18.19 -25.05 -0.43
N TRP A 254 19.33 -25.56 0.04
CA TRP A 254 20.34 -26.24 -0.80
C TRP A 254 19.76 -27.34 -1.71
N TYR A 255 18.77 -28.12 -1.26
CA TYR A 255 18.14 -29.18 -2.05
C TYR A 255 17.33 -28.66 -3.26
N ARG A 256 16.82 -27.41 -3.23
CA ARG A 256 16.15 -26.78 -4.38
C ARG A 256 17.12 -26.21 -5.40
N ARG A 257 18.36 -25.88 -5.02
CA ARG A 257 19.40 -25.53 -6.01
C ARG A 257 19.70 -26.73 -6.91
N ILE A 258 19.63 -27.94 -6.34
CA ILE A 258 19.73 -29.20 -7.08
C ILE A 258 18.50 -29.38 -7.97
N GLU A 259 17.28 -29.19 -7.43
CA GLU A 259 16.04 -29.26 -8.20
C GLU A 259 16.00 -28.27 -9.38
N GLN A 260 16.49 -27.04 -9.21
CA GLN A 260 16.58 -26.05 -10.30
C GLN A 260 17.64 -26.40 -11.35
N ARG A 261 18.75 -27.04 -10.97
CA ARG A 261 19.70 -27.62 -11.94
C ARG A 261 19.12 -28.83 -12.67
N LEU A 262 18.21 -29.57 -12.04
CA LEU A 262 17.53 -30.71 -12.65
C LEU A 262 16.35 -30.27 -13.55
N LYS A 263 15.69 -29.16 -13.20
CA LYS A 263 14.57 -28.56 -13.93
C LYS A 263 14.98 -27.45 -14.91
N SER A 264 16.26 -27.07 -14.95
CA SER A 264 16.81 -26.29 -16.06
C SER A 264 16.84 -27.19 -17.28
N ILE A 265 15.68 -27.28 -17.94
CA ILE A 265 15.59 -27.80 -19.29
C ILE A 265 16.36 -26.78 -20.13
N ASP A 266 17.43 -27.23 -20.78
CA ASP A 266 18.04 -26.50 -21.89
C ASP A 266 16.92 -26.25 -22.90
N LEU A 267 16.37 -25.04 -22.91
CA LEU A 267 15.51 -24.62 -24.01
C LEU A 267 16.37 -24.73 -25.26
N PRO A 268 16.01 -25.58 -26.25
CA PRO A 268 16.78 -25.61 -27.48
C PRO A 268 16.80 -24.18 -28.05
N PRO A 269 17.93 -23.75 -28.65
CA PRO A 269 17.97 -22.46 -29.31
C PRO A 269 16.78 -22.39 -30.26
N VAL A 270 16.02 -21.29 -30.17
CA VAL A 270 14.91 -21.02 -31.07
C VAL A 270 15.46 -21.16 -32.48
N SER A 271 15.07 -22.21 -33.19
CA SER A 271 15.39 -22.34 -34.60
C SER A 271 14.67 -21.21 -35.30
N GLY A 272 15.44 -20.34 -35.95
CA GLY A 272 14.89 -19.20 -36.67
C GLY A 272 13.95 -19.67 -37.78
N VAL A 273 12.67 -19.31 -37.63
CA VAL A 273 11.72 -19.07 -38.73
C VAL A 273 10.88 -17.87 -38.31
#